data_AF-A0AAW0AS80-F1
#
_entry.id   AF-A0AAW0AS80-F1
#
_cell.length_a   1.000
_cell.length_b   1.000
_cell.length_c   1.000
_cell.angle_alpha   90.00
_cell.angle_beta   90.00
_cell.angle_gamma   90.00
#
_symmetry.space_group_name_H-M   'P 1'
#
loop_
_entity.id
_entity.type
_entity.pdbx_description
1 polymer ?
#
loop_
_entity_poly.entity_id
_entity_poly.type
_entity_poly.pdbx_seq_one_letter_code
_entity_poly.pdbx_strand_id
1 'polypeptide(L)'
;MPAHHRSTEGMKKWIRMETRFREAQLSSSLEGICHCLALRSRLHLNRTLNIRNQKGSTRARDTLDRNDRKLDGFKQKYRAAWKALGCIGWAALRQYRELKDEDIRSLVDMDMQALRNRRKILGATKRREDDDVPAVVPGEAKKVNSWIWKDFDIDSEGEEMKEICRVEWTKAWARQRRWDEELALVEEEMRRTLVTLRHDAEEWRKRAEKRTVSKHEREVLCREGRRAYALRQAAIREGLASKFHALWLLPDPKPKVKRKAKVVMEEAGAYDPEEESDGGSSDGED
;
A
#
# COMPACT_ATOMS: atom_id res chain seq x y z
N MET A 1 -36.51 0.84 -18.52
CA MET A 1 -37.48 1.93 -18.76
C MET A 1 -37.23 2.54 -20.14
N PRO A 2 -38.22 2.53 -21.05
CA PRO A 2 -38.06 3.00 -22.44
C PRO A 2 -37.76 4.51 -22.54
N ALA A 3 -37.03 4.92 -23.58
CA ALA A 3 -36.42 6.25 -23.69
C ALA A 3 -37.40 7.42 -23.92
N HIS A 4 -38.61 7.16 -24.43
CA HIS A 4 -39.56 8.16 -24.93
C HIS A 4 -40.33 8.91 -23.82
N HIS A 5 -40.39 8.40 -22.59
CA HIS A 5 -41.07 9.06 -21.46
C HIS A 5 -40.16 9.96 -20.62
N ARG A 6 -38.86 10.07 -20.95
CA ARG A 6 -37.92 10.92 -20.21
C ARG A 6 -38.06 12.42 -20.52
N SER A 7 -38.92 12.79 -21.48
CA SER A 7 -38.97 14.14 -22.05
C SER A 7 -40.06 15.06 -21.46
N THR A 8 -40.96 14.56 -20.60
CA THR A 8 -41.95 15.44 -19.95
C THR A 8 -41.28 16.28 -18.86
N GLU A 9 -41.64 17.55 -18.77
CA GLU A 9 -41.06 18.50 -17.81
C GLU A 9 -41.25 18.05 -16.35
N GLY A 10 -42.37 17.38 -16.07
CA GLY A 10 -42.62 16.70 -14.80
C GLY A 10 -41.61 15.59 -14.50
N MET A 11 -41.26 14.74 -15.48
CA MET A 11 -40.28 13.65 -15.29
C MET A 11 -38.89 14.21 -14.98
N LYS A 12 -38.50 15.31 -15.64
CA LYS A 12 -37.24 16.02 -15.34
C LYS A 12 -37.21 16.54 -13.90
N LYS A 13 -38.34 17.05 -13.37
CA LYS A 13 -38.45 17.48 -11.97
C LYS A 13 -38.28 16.31 -10.99
N TRP A 14 -38.96 15.19 -11.22
CA TRP A 14 -38.83 13.98 -10.39
C TRP A 14 -37.41 13.42 -10.40
N ILE A 15 -36.79 13.35 -11.57
CA ILE A 15 -35.38 12.92 -11.71
C ILE A 15 -34.47 13.81 -10.87
N ARG A 16 -34.61 15.15 -10.93
CA ARG A 16 -33.79 16.06 -10.11
C ARG A 16 -34.00 15.85 -8.60
N MET A 17 -35.24 15.66 -8.16
CA MET A 17 -35.56 15.43 -6.75
C MET A 17 -34.98 14.10 -6.26
N GLU A 18 -35.15 13.04 -7.05
CA GLU A 18 -34.60 11.72 -6.75
C GLU A 18 -33.07 11.76 -6.73
N THR A 19 -32.41 12.40 -7.70
CA THR A 19 -30.95 12.57 -7.71
C THR A 19 -30.46 13.26 -6.44
N ARG A 20 -31.08 14.38 -6.04
CA ARG A 20 -30.73 15.09 -4.80
C ARG A 20 -30.93 14.21 -3.56
N PHE A 21 -32.02 13.45 -3.52
CA PHE A 21 -32.28 12.54 -2.42
C PHE A 21 -31.23 11.44 -2.34
N ARG A 22 -30.83 10.85 -3.49
CA ARG A 22 -29.77 9.84 -3.54
C ARG A 22 -28.40 10.40 -3.20
N GLU A 23 -28.08 11.62 -3.62
CA GLU A 23 -26.86 12.33 -3.21
C GLU A 23 -26.79 12.50 -1.69
N ALA A 24 -27.89 12.93 -1.05
CA ALA A 24 -27.99 13.02 0.40
C ALA A 24 -27.90 11.64 1.09
N GLN A 25 -28.46 10.59 0.48
CA GLN A 25 -28.30 9.22 0.97
C GLN A 25 -26.83 8.75 0.89
N LEU A 26 -26.12 9.11 -0.19
CA LEU A 26 -24.71 8.77 -0.36
C LEU A 26 -23.85 9.50 0.68
N SER A 27 -24.04 10.80 0.89
CA SER A 27 -23.30 11.56 1.89
C SER A 27 -23.52 10.99 3.29
N SER A 28 -24.78 10.86 3.72
CA SER A 28 -25.12 10.34 5.05
C SER A 28 -24.66 8.89 5.27
N SER A 29 -24.68 8.05 4.23
CA SER A 29 -24.16 6.69 4.33
C SER A 29 -22.63 6.66 4.42
N LEU A 30 -21.93 7.55 3.71
CA LEU A 30 -20.48 7.68 3.78
C LEU A 30 -20.04 8.17 5.18
N GLU A 31 -20.74 9.17 5.71
CA GLU A 31 -20.58 9.66 7.09
C GLU A 31 -20.77 8.53 8.11
N GLY A 32 -21.85 7.77 7.98
CA GLY A 32 -22.11 6.60 8.83
C GLY A 32 -21.00 5.53 8.75
N ILE A 33 -20.45 5.28 7.55
CA ILE A 33 -19.32 4.36 7.36
C ILE A 33 -18.08 4.88 8.09
N CYS A 34 -17.69 6.13 7.86
CA CYS A 34 -16.53 6.74 8.48
C CYS A 34 -16.66 6.74 10.01
N HIS A 35 -17.81 7.13 10.54
CA HIS A 35 -18.08 7.11 11.98
C HIS A 35 -17.98 5.69 12.56
N CYS A 36 -18.55 4.69 11.90
CA CYS A 36 -18.45 3.30 12.35
C CYS A 36 -17.00 2.81 12.36
N LEU A 37 -16.19 3.15 11.34
CA LEU A 37 -14.78 2.79 11.27
C LEU A 37 -13.94 3.46 12.36
N ALA A 38 -14.18 4.75 12.61
CA ALA A 38 -13.58 5.50 13.70
C ALA A 38 -13.88 4.84 15.07
N LEU A 39 -15.15 4.54 15.32
CA LEU A 39 -15.59 3.87 16.55
C LEU A 39 -14.97 2.47 16.68
N ARG A 40 -14.93 1.69 15.60
CA ARG A 40 -14.31 0.36 15.57
C ARG A 40 -12.85 0.40 16.02
N SER A 41 -12.06 1.35 15.52
CA SER A 41 -10.66 1.48 15.93
C SER A 41 -10.52 1.86 17.40
N ARG A 42 -11.37 2.77 17.91
CA ARG A 42 -11.41 3.12 19.35
C ARG A 42 -11.80 1.92 20.22
N LEU A 43 -12.79 1.12 19.80
CA LEU A 43 -13.19 -0.11 20.47
C LEU A 43 -12.05 -1.15 20.50
N HIS A 44 -11.30 -1.29 19.40
CA HIS A 44 -10.12 -2.15 19.36
C HIS A 44 -9.01 -1.68 20.32
N LEU A 45 -8.77 -0.37 20.40
CA LEU A 45 -7.81 0.21 21.33
C LEU A 45 -8.24 -0.02 22.79
N ASN A 46 -9.50 0.31 23.12
CA ASN A 46 -10.07 0.09 24.46
C ASN A 46 -9.97 -1.38 24.87
N ARG A 47 -10.32 -2.31 23.96
CA ARG A 47 -10.18 -3.75 24.21
C ARG A 47 -8.73 -4.15 24.48
N THR A 48 -7.77 -3.57 23.77
CA THR A 48 -6.35 -3.91 23.92
C THR A 48 -5.76 -3.37 25.23
N LEU A 49 -6.16 -2.16 25.63
CA LEU A 49 -5.60 -1.48 26.81
C LEU A 49 -6.30 -1.88 28.11
N ASN A 50 -7.63 -1.95 28.10
CA ASN A 50 -8.44 -1.94 29.32
C ASN A 50 -9.05 -3.31 29.66
N ILE A 51 -9.19 -4.22 28.69
CA ILE A 51 -9.92 -5.48 28.88
C ILE A 51 -8.94 -6.63 29.08
N ARG A 52 -9.01 -7.27 30.26
CA ARG A 52 -8.12 -8.38 30.65
C ARG A 52 -8.87 -9.70 30.91
N ASN A 53 -10.14 -9.65 31.29
CA ASN A 53 -10.92 -10.83 31.69
C ASN A 53 -11.82 -11.37 30.57
N GLN A 54 -12.24 -12.64 30.71
CA GLN A 54 -13.04 -13.33 29.69
C GLN A 54 -14.42 -12.66 29.49
N LYS A 55 -15.14 -12.35 30.58
CA LYS A 55 -16.47 -11.70 30.50
C LYS A 55 -16.40 -10.35 29.79
N GLY A 56 -15.38 -9.53 30.09
CA GLY A 56 -15.15 -8.26 29.39
C GLY A 56 -14.79 -8.45 27.92
N SER A 57 -14.02 -9.49 27.60
CA SER A 57 -13.67 -9.84 26.22
C SER A 57 -14.90 -10.21 25.39
N THR A 58 -15.83 -11.00 25.94
CA THR A 58 -17.09 -11.35 25.25
C THR A 58 -17.94 -10.11 25.02
N ARG A 59 -18.16 -9.28 26.05
CA ARG A 59 -18.95 -8.04 25.92
C ARG A 59 -18.37 -7.08 24.89
N ALA A 60 -17.04 -6.95 24.84
CA ALA A 60 -16.37 -6.10 23.86
C ALA A 60 -16.41 -6.68 22.44
N ARG A 61 -16.51 -8.00 22.31
CA ARG A 61 -16.78 -8.62 21.01
C ARG A 61 -18.20 -8.29 20.56
N ASP A 62 -19.18 -8.42 21.44
CA ASP A 62 -20.57 -8.09 21.11
C ASP A 62 -20.74 -6.62 20.70
N THR A 63 -20.01 -5.68 21.34
CA THR A 63 -20.05 -4.27 20.94
C THR A 63 -19.43 -4.03 19.58
N LEU A 64 -18.30 -4.70 19.26
CA LEU A 64 -17.70 -4.68 17.93
C LEU A 64 -18.66 -5.27 16.88
N ASP A 65 -19.28 -6.42 17.16
CA ASP A 65 -20.21 -7.05 16.23
C ASP A 65 -21.46 -6.18 15.98
N ARG A 66 -21.94 -5.45 17.00
CA ARG A 66 -23.02 -4.46 16.81
C ARG A 66 -22.58 -3.30 15.93
N ASN A 67 -21.35 -2.81 16.07
CA ASN A 67 -20.81 -1.77 15.21
C ASN A 67 -20.65 -2.28 13.76
N ASP A 68 -20.17 -3.52 13.58
CA ASP A 68 -20.00 -4.12 12.25
C ASP A 68 -21.35 -4.29 11.53
N ARG A 69 -22.41 -4.69 12.25
CA ARG A 69 -23.77 -4.71 11.67
C ARG A 69 -24.25 -3.33 11.23
N LYS A 70 -23.95 -2.26 11.99
CA LYS A 70 -24.28 -0.89 11.59
C LYS A 70 -23.51 -0.47 10.35
N LEU A 71 -22.21 -0.77 10.33
CA LEU A 71 -21.32 -0.53 9.19
C LEU A 71 -21.87 -1.21 7.93
N ASP A 72 -22.26 -2.49 8.03
CA ASP A 72 -22.85 -3.23 6.91
C ASP A 72 -24.17 -2.62 6.44
N GLY A 73 -25.00 -2.13 7.35
CA GLY A 73 -26.21 -1.37 7.02
C GLY A 73 -25.89 -0.11 6.20
N PHE A 74 -24.89 0.67 6.58
CA PHE A 74 -24.49 1.86 5.81
C PHE A 74 -23.83 1.49 4.46
N LYS A 75 -23.02 0.42 4.39
CA LYS A 75 -22.48 -0.09 3.12
C LYS A 75 -23.59 -0.43 2.14
N GLN A 76 -24.62 -1.14 2.59
CA GLN A 76 -25.75 -1.55 1.75
C GLN A 76 -26.53 -0.33 1.26
N LYS A 77 -26.82 0.64 2.14
CA LYS A 77 -27.49 1.89 1.76
C LYS A 77 -26.70 2.67 0.71
N TYR A 78 -25.39 2.82 0.90
CA TYR A 78 -24.51 3.48 -0.06
C TYR A 78 -24.54 2.79 -1.43
N ARG A 79 -24.33 1.47 -1.46
CA ARG A 79 -24.32 0.67 -2.70
C ARG A 79 -25.67 0.71 -3.41
N ALA A 80 -26.78 0.67 -2.66
CA ALA A 80 -28.12 0.76 -3.23
C ALA A 80 -28.38 2.15 -3.84
N ALA A 81 -28.03 3.23 -3.13
CA ALA A 81 -28.16 4.59 -3.64
C ALA A 81 -27.28 4.84 -4.88
N TRP A 82 -26.05 4.32 -4.88
CA TRP A 82 -25.11 4.45 -6.00
C TRP A 82 -25.62 3.71 -7.25
N LYS A 83 -26.13 2.48 -7.08
CA LYS A 83 -26.79 1.74 -8.17
C LYS A 83 -28.03 2.47 -8.71
N ALA A 84 -28.86 3.04 -7.83
CA ALA A 84 -30.04 3.80 -8.23
C ALA A 84 -29.68 5.04 -9.08
N LEU A 85 -28.63 5.78 -8.70
CA LEU A 85 -28.10 6.90 -9.48
C LEU A 85 -27.58 6.44 -10.85
N GLY A 86 -26.91 5.29 -10.91
CA GLY A 86 -26.50 4.68 -12.18
C GLY A 86 -27.68 4.39 -13.11
N CYS A 87 -28.80 3.89 -12.58
CA CYS A 87 -30.03 3.64 -13.36
C CYS A 87 -30.69 4.93 -13.88
N ILE A 88 -30.52 6.06 -13.18
CA ILE A 88 -31.04 7.37 -13.58
C ILE A 88 -30.18 8.00 -14.71
N GLY A 89 -29.01 7.42 -15.00
CA GLY A 89 -28.06 7.96 -15.98
C GLY A 89 -27.26 9.14 -15.41
N TRP A 90 -27.08 9.17 -14.10
CA TRP A 90 -26.27 10.18 -13.43
C TRP A 90 -24.79 10.00 -13.81
N ALA A 91 -24.16 11.07 -14.28
CA ALA A 91 -22.72 11.11 -14.46
C ALA A 91 -22.09 11.20 -13.07
N ALA A 92 -21.29 10.19 -12.70
CA ALA A 92 -20.68 10.13 -11.39
C ALA A 92 -19.92 11.43 -11.07
N LEU A 93 -20.40 12.18 -10.07
CA LEU A 93 -19.64 13.33 -9.54
C LEU A 93 -18.28 12.81 -9.04
N ARG A 94 -17.22 13.62 -9.19
CA ARG A 94 -15.85 13.26 -8.77
C ARG A 94 -15.74 12.79 -7.32
N GLN A 95 -16.67 13.22 -6.47
CA GLN A 95 -16.72 13.02 -5.01
C GLN A 95 -17.28 11.65 -4.60
N TYR A 96 -18.14 11.02 -5.42
CA TYR A 96 -18.74 9.72 -5.07
C TYR A 96 -18.30 8.64 -6.07
N ARG A 97 -17.80 7.52 -5.53
CA ARG A 97 -17.25 6.40 -6.30
C ARG A 97 -17.95 5.10 -5.92
N GLU A 98 -17.81 4.09 -6.77
CA GLU A 98 -18.25 2.75 -6.39
C GLU A 98 -17.49 2.29 -5.12
N LEU A 99 -18.23 1.94 -4.07
CA LEU A 99 -17.66 1.52 -2.79
C LEU A 99 -17.25 0.05 -2.85
N LYS A 100 -15.95 -0.19 -3.05
CA LYS A 100 -15.34 -1.52 -2.96
C LYS A 100 -15.03 -1.88 -1.51
N ASP A 101 -14.99 -3.17 -1.19
CA ASP A 101 -14.62 -3.62 0.16
C ASP A 101 -13.19 -3.21 0.54
N GLU A 102 -12.30 -3.13 -0.45
CA GLU A 102 -10.93 -2.64 -0.28
C GLU A 102 -10.87 -1.19 0.24
N ASP A 103 -11.85 -0.36 -0.11
CA ASP A 103 -11.89 1.05 0.28
C ASP A 103 -12.34 1.23 1.74
N ILE A 104 -12.90 0.19 2.36
CA ILE A 104 -13.47 0.23 3.71
C ILE A 104 -12.35 -0.03 4.71
N ARG A 105 -11.50 0.99 4.86
CA ARG A 105 -10.34 0.97 5.74
C ARG A 105 -10.46 2.07 6.77
N SER A 106 -10.26 1.73 8.04
CA SER A 106 -10.17 2.73 9.09
C SER A 106 -8.90 3.58 8.93
N LEU A 107 -9.00 4.86 9.31
CA LEU A 107 -7.89 5.79 9.34
C LEU A 107 -6.78 5.34 10.32
N VAL A 108 -7.16 4.69 11.42
CA VAL A 108 -6.28 4.32 12.54
C VAL A 108 -5.78 2.87 12.48
N ASP A 109 -6.51 1.97 11.80
CA ASP A 109 -6.21 0.51 11.83
C ASP A 109 -4.82 0.15 11.27
N MET A 110 -4.26 0.99 10.40
CA MET A 110 -2.91 0.79 9.85
C MET A 110 -1.84 0.77 10.94
N ASP A 111 -1.98 1.58 11.99
CA ASP A 111 -0.99 1.67 13.07
C ASP A 111 -1.10 0.45 14.01
N MET A 112 -2.32 -0.03 14.28
CA MET A 112 -2.56 -1.25 15.06
C MET A 112 -2.12 -2.51 14.32
N GLN A 113 -2.31 -2.56 13.00
CA GLN A 113 -1.82 -3.64 12.17
C GLN A 113 -0.29 -3.63 12.07
N ALA A 114 0.34 -2.45 11.96
CA ALA A 114 1.79 -2.29 12.08
C ALA A 114 2.31 -2.75 13.46
N LEU A 115 1.62 -2.39 14.56
CA LEU A 115 1.94 -2.86 15.91
C LEU A 115 1.80 -4.38 16.07
N ARG A 116 0.74 -4.98 15.53
CA ARG A 116 0.56 -6.45 15.51
C ARG A 116 1.65 -7.13 14.69
N ASN A 117 1.96 -6.59 13.53
CA ASN A 117 3.00 -7.13 12.65
C ASN A 117 4.38 -7.00 13.31
N ARG A 118 4.69 -5.86 13.95
CA ARG A 118 5.92 -5.66 14.73
C ARG A 118 6.02 -6.64 15.90
N ARG A 119 4.91 -6.89 16.61
CA ARG A 119 4.84 -7.88 17.70
C ARG A 119 5.00 -9.32 17.18
N LYS A 120 4.47 -9.63 16.00
CA LYS A 120 4.68 -10.92 15.33
C LYS A 120 6.14 -11.09 14.89
N ILE A 121 6.76 -10.07 14.31
CA ILE A 121 8.19 -10.09 13.91
C ILE A 121 9.09 -10.28 15.14
N LEU A 122 8.82 -9.56 16.24
CA LEU A 122 9.56 -9.72 17.50
C LEU A 122 9.31 -11.08 18.17
N GLY A 123 8.13 -11.67 18.01
CA GLY A 123 7.77 -13.00 18.52
C GLY A 123 8.15 -14.17 17.61
N ALA A 124 8.45 -13.92 16.33
CA ALA A 124 8.81 -14.93 15.33
C ALA A 124 10.25 -15.45 15.51
N THR A 125 11.06 -14.83 16.38
CA THR A 125 12.37 -15.36 16.77
C THR A 125 12.29 -16.71 17.51
N LYS A 126 11.09 -17.22 17.82
CA LYS A 126 10.94 -18.48 18.57
C LYS A 126 10.04 -19.56 17.96
N ARG A 127 9.48 -19.42 16.75
CA ARG A 127 8.74 -20.54 16.14
C ARG A 127 8.46 -20.41 14.64
N ARG A 128 8.90 -21.44 13.92
CA ARG A 128 8.48 -21.99 12.61
C ARG A 128 9.41 -21.72 11.42
N GLU A 129 10.19 -22.76 11.12
CA GLU A 129 10.42 -23.26 9.77
C GLU A 129 9.05 -23.64 9.16
N ASP A 130 8.78 -23.21 7.93
CA ASP A 130 7.66 -23.53 7.02
C ASP A 130 6.98 -22.26 6.43
N ASP A 131 7.47 -21.85 5.25
CA ASP A 131 6.76 -21.33 4.07
C ASP A 131 5.68 -20.23 4.13
N ASP A 132 5.73 -19.29 5.08
CA ASP A 132 5.03 -18.01 4.92
C ASP A 132 6.00 -16.88 4.57
N VAL A 133 5.99 -16.44 3.31
CA VAL A 133 6.67 -15.21 2.86
C VAL A 133 6.29 -14.09 3.83
N PRO A 134 7.24 -13.45 4.54
CA PRO A 134 6.93 -12.35 5.43
C PRO A 134 6.18 -11.32 4.61
N ALA A 135 4.91 -11.07 4.95
CA ALA A 135 4.15 -10.01 4.32
C ALA A 135 5.01 -8.75 4.40
N VAL A 136 5.57 -8.32 3.26
CA VAL A 136 6.41 -7.13 3.16
C VAL A 136 5.53 -6.00 3.63
N VAL A 137 5.71 -5.61 4.89
CA VAL A 137 4.97 -4.51 5.48
C VAL A 137 5.41 -3.30 4.67
N PRO A 138 4.53 -2.68 3.86
CA PRO A 138 4.91 -1.49 3.13
C PRO A 138 5.40 -0.49 4.17
N GLY A 139 6.61 0.05 3.96
CA GLY A 139 7.10 1.12 4.83
C GLY A 139 6.04 2.21 4.95
N GLU A 140 5.94 2.83 6.13
CA GLU A 140 4.90 3.82 6.45
C GLU A 140 4.83 4.97 5.42
N ALA A 141 5.92 5.21 4.68
CA ALA A 141 6.01 6.15 3.55
C ALA A 141 5.00 5.90 2.42
N LYS A 142 4.50 4.67 2.23
CA LYS A 142 3.49 4.33 1.19
C LYS A 142 2.05 4.29 1.73
N LYS A 143 1.81 4.76 2.96
CA LYS A 143 0.46 4.76 3.58
C LYS A 143 -0.44 5.75 2.83
N VAL A 144 -1.35 5.23 1.99
CA VAL A 144 -2.38 6.02 1.32
C VAL A 144 -3.74 5.75 1.97
N ASN A 145 -4.32 6.81 2.56
CA ASN A 145 -5.66 6.72 3.13
C ASN A 145 -6.71 6.46 2.04
N SER A 146 -7.75 5.71 2.39
CA SER A 146 -8.87 5.45 1.48
C SER A 146 -9.55 6.76 1.07
N TRP A 147 -10.11 6.80 -0.14
CA TRP A 147 -10.78 7.98 -0.69
C TRP A 147 -11.99 8.42 0.14
N ILE A 148 -12.60 7.50 0.89
CA ILE A 148 -13.72 7.79 1.81
C ILE A 148 -13.38 8.85 2.87
N TRP A 149 -12.09 9.11 3.10
CA TRP A 149 -11.58 10.10 4.05
C TRP A 149 -11.13 11.43 3.40
N LYS A 150 -11.14 11.55 2.07
CA LYS A 150 -10.55 12.71 1.35
C LYS A 150 -11.52 13.87 1.13
N ASP A 151 -12.79 13.56 0.86
CA ASP A 151 -13.84 14.53 0.55
C ASP A 151 -14.85 14.65 1.70
N PHE A 152 -14.39 14.38 2.92
CA PHE A 152 -15.20 14.40 4.13
C PHE A 152 -15.39 15.85 4.58
N ASP A 153 -16.64 16.31 4.66
CA ASP A 153 -16.94 17.62 5.24
C ASP A 153 -16.84 17.52 6.77
N ILE A 154 -15.65 17.87 7.27
CA ILE A 154 -15.31 17.79 8.69
C ILE A 154 -16.16 18.76 9.51
N ASP A 155 -16.69 19.85 8.92
CA ASP A 155 -17.35 20.90 9.69
C ASP A 155 -18.74 20.50 10.20
N SER A 156 -19.46 19.64 9.46
CA SER A 156 -20.78 19.12 9.84
C SER A 156 -20.74 17.99 10.89
N GLU A 157 -19.55 17.61 11.36
CA GLU A 157 -19.32 16.37 12.11
C GLU A 157 -19.04 16.58 13.60
N GLY A 158 -19.23 15.50 14.37
CA GLY A 158 -19.00 15.52 15.81
C GLY A 158 -17.53 15.76 16.17
N GLU A 159 -17.28 16.42 17.31
CA GLU A 159 -15.92 16.74 17.80
C GLU A 159 -15.00 15.50 17.85
N GLU A 160 -15.58 14.32 18.11
CA GLU A 160 -14.88 13.04 18.13
C GLU A 160 -14.21 12.71 16.78
N MET A 161 -14.88 12.96 15.66
CA MET A 161 -14.34 12.73 14.32
C MET A 161 -13.28 13.77 13.97
N LYS A 162 -13.54 15.04 14.33
CA LYS A 162 -12.57 16.15 14.18
C LYS A 162 -11.25 15.82 14.88
N GLU A 163 -11.33 15.30 16.11
CA GLU A 163 -10.17 14.88 16.88
C GLU A 163 -9.37 13.76 16.17
N ILE A 164 -10.05 12.73 15.64
CA ILE A 164 -9.39 11.63 14.91
C ILE A 164 -8.67 12.17 13.68
N CYS A 165 -9.33 13.03 12.90
CA CYS A 165 -8.75 13.68 11.73
C CYS A 165 -7.52 14.53 12.11
N ARG A 166 -7.60 15.32 13.20
CA ARG A 166 -6.45 16.11 13.70
C ARG A 166 -5.28 15.21 14.10
N VAL A 167 -5.53 14.10 14.79
CA VAL A 167 -4.48 13.14 15.19
C VAL A 167 -3.82 12.52 13.96
N GLU A 168 -4.60 12.09 12.97
CA GLU A 168 -4.02 11.46 11.77
C GLU A 168 -3.32 12.47 10.85
N TRP A 169 -3.82 13.71 10.81
CA TRP A 169 -3.14 14.80 10.14
C TRP A 169 -1.80 15.14 10.79
N THR A 170 -1.76 15.30 12.13
CA THR A 170 -0.49 15.57 12.84
C THR A 170 0.51 14.44 12.68
N LYS A 171 0.06 13.17 12.69
CA LYS A 171 0.92 12.03 12.34
C LYS A 171 1.42 12.10 10.89
N ALA A 172 0.56 12.39 9.92
CA ALA A 172 0.95 12.51 8.51
C ALA A 172 1.95 13.63 8.29
N TRP A 173 1.73 14.76 8.95
CA TRP A 173 2.64 15.90 8.96
C TRP A 173 4.00 15.57 9.60
N ALA A 174 4.00 14.87 10.73
CA ALA A 174 5.25 14.39 11.35
C ALA A 174 6.00 13.38 10.45
N ARG A 175 5.28 12.51 9.73
CA ARG A 175 5.88 11.59 8.74
C ARG A 175 6.50 12.36 7.58
N GLN A 176 5.82 13.38 7.06
CA GLN A 176 6.36 14.23 5.99
C GLN A 176 7.66 14.90 6.43
N ARG A 177 7.68 15.51 7.61
CA ARG A 177 8.90 16.16 8.14
C ARG A 177 10.05 15.19 8.31
N ARG A 178 9.79 14.01 8.89
CA ARG A 178 10.81 12.97 9.00
C ARG A 178 11.30 12.53 7.63
N TRP A 179 10.41 12.39 6.64
CA TRP A 179 10.81 12.05 5.28
C TRP A 179 11.73 13.12 4.69
N ASP A 180 11.42 14.41 4.88
CA ASP A 180 12.26 15.51 4.42
C ASP A 180 13.65 15.51 5.12
N GLU A 181 13.68 15.20 6.43
CA GLU A 181 14.93 15.02 7.18
C GLU A 181 15.74 13.82 6.67
N GLU A 182 15.10 12.68 6.45
CA GLU A 182 15.75 11.47 5.93
C GLU A 182 16.31 11.68 4.52
N LEU A 183 15.60 12.43 3.66
CA LEU A 183 16.13 12.81 2.35
C LEU A 183 17.42 13.64 2.49
N ALA A 184 17.41 14.66 3.35
CA ALA A 184 18.59 15.48 3.61
C ALA A 184 19.74 14.67 4.23
N LEU A 185 19.44 13.73 5.13
CA LEU A 185 20.44 12.83 5.72
C LEU A 185 21.03 11.89 4.68
N VAL A 186 20.21 11.29 3.81
CA VAL A 186 20.67 10.38 2.76
C VAL A 186 21.57 11.12 1.76
N GLU A 187 21.19 12.34 1.34
CA GLU A 187 22.05 13.16 0.46
C GLU A 187 23.40 13.46 1.13
N GLU A 188 23.38 13.80 2.41
CA GLU A 188 24.60 14.08 3.17
C GLU A 188 25.44 12.82 3.42
N GLU A 189 24.82 11.65 3.65
CA GLU A 189 25.51 10.36 3.74
C GLU A 189 26.14 9.96 2.41
N MET A 190 25.43 10.15 1.29
CA MET A 190 25.99 9.96 -0.06
C MET A 190 27.20 10.86 -0.26
N ARG A 191 27.12 12.14 0.11
CA ARG A 191 28.27 13.06 0.01
C ARG A 191 29.43 12.61 0.90
N ARG A 192 29.17 12.30 2.18
CA ARG A 192 30.19 11.88 3.16
C ARG A 192 30.88 10.60 2.77
N THR A 193 30.13 9.60 2.31
CA THR A 193 30.71 8.32 1.87
C THR A 193 31.71 8.51 0.71
N LEU A 194 31.42 9.38 -0.27
CA LEU A 194 32.39 9.71 -1.32
C LEU A 194 33.65 10.40 -0.76
N VAL A 195 33.46 11.38 0.12
CA VAL A 195 34.58 12.12 0.74
C VAL A 195 35.46 11.18 1.55
N THR A 196 34.87 10.34 2.40
CA THR A 196 35.59 9.37 3.22
C THR A 196 36.34 8.36 2.35
N LEU A 197 35.72 7.81 1.30
CA LEU A 197 36.40 6.87 0.40
C LEU A 197 37.60 7.50 -0.31
N ARG A 198 37.48 8.75 -0.76
CA ARG A 198 38.59 9.50 -1.38
C ARG A 198 39.69 9.82 -0.37
N HIS A 199 39.31 10.27 0.82
CA HIS A 199 40.25 10.55 1.90
C HIS A 199 41.03 9.31 2.31
N ASP A 200 40.35 8.18 2.51
CA ASP A 200 40.98 6.90 2.81
C ASP A 200 41.94 6.49 1.67
N ALA A 201 41.56 6.68 0.41
CA ALA A 201 42.43 6.38 -0.72
C ALA A 201 43.73 7.20 -0.70
N GLU A 202 43.64 8.49 -0.38
CA GLU A 202 44.81 9.35 -0.18
C GLU A 202 45.66 8.92 1.02
N GLU A 203 45.05 8.51 2.14
CA GLU A 203 45.80 7.96 3.27
C GLU A 203 46.59 6.71 2.86
N TRP A 204 45.98 5.81 2.10
CA TRP A 204 46.65 4.62 1.58
C TRP A 204 47.79 4.96 0.62
N ARG A 205 47.66 5.99 -0.22
CA ARG A 205 48.76 6.51 -1.05
C ARG A 205 49.92 7.06 -0.20
N LYS A 206 49.61 7.89 0.80
CA LYS A 206 50.61 8.43 1.73
C LYS A 206 51.34 7.29 2.45
N ARG A 207 50.63 6.22 2.85
CA ARG A 207 51.24 5.01 3.45
C ARG A 207 52.17 4.29 2.45
N ALA A 208 51.86 4.29 1.15
CA ALA A 208 52.72 3.70 0.12
C ALA A 208 54.00 4.52 -0.12
N GLU A 209 53.95 5.84 0.10
CA GLU A 209 55.07 6.77 -0.12
C GLU A 209 56.01 6.89 1.10
N LYS A 210 55.56 6.50 2.30
CA LYS A 210 56.41 6.48 3.50
C LYS A 210 57.65 5.60 3.26
N ARG A 211 58.81 6.25 3.13
CA ARG A 211 60.11 5.57 3.04
C ARG A 211 60.54 5.07 4.41
N THR A 212 60.73 3.77 4.55
CA THR A 212 61.60 3.19 5.57
C THR A 212 62.98 2.99 4.96
N VAL A 213 64.01 3.62 5.52
CA VAL A 213 65.40 3.50 5.07
C VAL A 213 65.94 2.20 5.66
N SER A 214 65.97 1.13 4.87
CA SER A 214 66.66 -0.10 5.27
C SER A 214 67.41 -0.74 4.12
N LYS A 215 68.57 -1.34 4.42
CA LYS A 215 69.58 -1.78 3.45
C LYS A 215 69.54 -3.29 3.13
N HIS A 216 68.72 -4.10 3.80
CA HIS A 216 68.65 -5.54 3.57
C HIS A 216 67.67 -5.90 2.44
N GLU A 217 68.08 -6.74 1.48
CA GLU A 217 67.25 -7.17 0.33
C GLU A 217 65.89 -7.77 0.73
N ARG A 218 65.82 -8.57 1.80
CA ARG A 218 64.54 -9.11 2.31
C ARG A 218 63.58 -8.01 2.78
N GLU A 219 64.12 -6.91 3.32
CA GLU A 219 63.32 -5.76 3.75
C GLU A 219 62.89 -4.89 2.55
N VAL A 220 63.65 -4.91 1.46
CA VAL A 220 63.30 -4.28 0.18
C VAL A 220 62.10 -4.99 -0.47
N LEU A 221 62.09 -6.32 -0.59
CA LEU A 221 60.96 -7.07 -1.14
C LEU A 221 59.69 -6.93 -0.26
N CYS A 222 59.84 -7.02 1.06
CA CYS A 222 58.74 -6.76 2.00
C CYS A 222 58.19 -5.32 1.86
N ARG A 223 59.05 -4.35 1.55
CA ARG A 223 58.65 -2.95 1.29
C ARG A 223 57.88 -2.82 -0.03
N GLU A 224 58.32 -3.47 -1.09
CA GLU A 224 57.62 -3.48 -2.37
C GLU A 224 56.23 -4.12 -2.26
N GLY A 225 56.11 -5.24 -1.54
CA GLY A 225 54.82 -5.88 -1.26
C GLY A 225 53.86 -4.99 -0.46
N ARG A 226 54.35 -4.32 0.60
CA ARG A 226 53.56 -3.36 1.38
C ARG A 226 53.11 -2.16 0.54
N ARG A 227 54.00 -1.65 -0.31
CA ARG A 227 53.69 -0.56 -1.25
C ARG A 227 52.62 -0.98 -2.26
N ALA A 228 52.79 -2.14 -2.89
CA ALA A 228 51.83 -2.68 -3.85
C ALA A 228 50.45 -2.91 -3.20
N TYR A 229 50.41 -3.43 -1.98
CA TYR A 229 49.16 -3.60 -1.23
C TYR A 229 48.50 -2.26 -0.91
N ALA A 230 49.25 -1.28 -0.42
CA ALA A 230 48.72 0.05 -0.11
C ALA A 230 48.17 0.75 -1.37
N LEU A 231 48.87 0.66 -2.51
CA LEU A 231 48.38 1.17 -3.79
C LEU A 231 47.11 0.45 -4.26
N ARG A 232 47.04 -0.88 -4.10
CA ARG A 232 45.83 -1.65 -4.41
C ARG A 232 44.64 -1.21 -3.54
N GLN A 233 44.86 -0.99 -2.24
CA GLN A 233 43.81 -0.52 -1.32
C GLN A 233 43.31 0.88 -1.65
N ALA A 234 44.21 1.77 -2.12
CA ALA A 234 43.82 3.08 -2.64
C ALA A 234 42.96 2.94 -3.90
N ALA A 235 43.39 2.14 -4.88
CA ALA A 235 42.66 1.93 -6.13
C ALA A 235 41.25 1.33 -5.92
N ILE A 236 41.09 0.40 -4.97
CA ILE A 236 39.78 -0.18 -4.63
C ILE A 236 38.82 0.90 -4.12
N ARG A 237 39.28 1.76 -3.21
CA ARG A 237 38.44 2.81 -2.60
C ARG A 237 38.05 3.89 -3.60
N GLU A 238 38.96 4.26 -4.49
CA GLU A 238 38.62 5.15 -5.61
C GLU A 238 37.61 4.52 -6.55
N GLY A 239 37.79 3.24 -6.88
CA GLY A 239 36.83 2.49 -7.69
C GLY A 239 35.44 2.43 -7.05
N LEU A 240 35.35 2.25 -5.72
CA LEU A 240 34.09 2.31 -4.99
C LEU A 240 33.47 3.71 -5.03
N ALA A 241 34.26 4.77 -4.79
CA ALA A 241 33.77 6.14 -4.86
C ALA A 241 33.22 6.48 -6.25
N SER A 242 33.92 6.10 -7.32
CA SER A 242 33.45 6.30 -8.70
C SER A 242 32.18 5.52 -9.00
N LYS A 243 32.08 4.26 -8.54
CA LYS A 243 30.86 3.45 -8.70
C LYS A 243 29.67 4.04 -7.97
N PHE A 244 29.83 4.46 -6.72
CA PHE A 244 28.75 5.08 -5.94
C PHE A 244 28.34 6.42 -6.51
N HIS A 245 29.30 7.26 -6.90
CA HIS A 245 29.01 8.52 -7.58
C HIS A 245 28.23 8.30 -8.89
N ALA A 246 28.60 7.30 -9.68
CA ALA A 246 27.85 6.94 -10.89
C ALA A 246 26.44 6.42 -10.54
N LEU A 247 26.30 5.55 -9.55
CA LEU A 247 25.01 5.02 -9.11
C LEU A 247 24.06 6.13 -8.63
N TRP A 248 24.56 7.12 -7.90
CA TRP A 248 23.74 8.21 -7.33
C TRP A 248 23.43 9.34 -8.32
N LEU A 249 24.20 9.48 -9.41
CA LEU A 249 23.89 10.40 -10.51
C LEU A 249 23.02 9.79 -11.60
N LEU A 250 22.92 8.45 -11.67
CA LEU A 250 22.04 7.79 -12.62
C LEU A 250 20.59 7.97 -12.15
N PRO A 251 19.68 8.47 -13.01
CA PRO A 251 18.26 8.50 -12.68
C PRO A 251 17.78 7.07 -12.38
N ASP A 252 16.97 6.94 -11.34
CA ASP A 252 16.48 5.65 -10.83
C ASP A 252 16.07 4.74 -11.99
N PRO A 253 16.62 3.51 -12.10
CA PRO A 253 16.19 2.57 -13.11
C PRO A 253 14.71 2.27 -12.84
N LYS A 254 13.82 2.79 -13.71
CA LYS A 254 12.38 2.57 -13.62
C LYS A 254 12.13 1.08 -13.34
N PRO A 255 11.25 0.74 -12.38
CA PRO A 255 11.04 -0.65 -12.01
C PRO A 255 10.68 -1.42 -13.27
N LYS A 256 11.46 -2.47 -13.57
CA LYS A 256 11.18 -3.37 -14.69
C LYS A 256 9.82 -4.02 -14.41
N VAL A 257 8.76 -3.46 -14.98
CA VAL A 257 7.41 -4.04 -14.92
C VAL A 257 7.51 -5.37 -15.66
N LYS A 258 7.65 -6.46 -14.91
CA LYS A 258 7.48 -7.81 -15.45
C LYS A 258 6.01 -7.94 -15.84
N ARG A 259 5.69 -7.60 -17.09
CA ARG A 259 4.43 -8.00 -17.71
C ARG A 259 4.44 -9.53 -17.73
N LYS A 260 3.69 -10.16 -16.82
CA LYS A 260 3.38 -11.58 -16.95
C LYS A 260 2.59 -11.72 -18.25
N ALA A 261 3.19 -12.37 -19.25
CA ALA A 261 2.48 -12.72 -20.47
C ALA A 261 1.31 -13.62 -20.07
N LYS A 262 0.09 -13.15 -20.34
CA LYS A 262 -1.11 -13.97 -20.22
C LYS A 262 -1.05 -14.96 -21.38
N VAL A 263 -0.62 -16.19 -21.12
CA VAL A 263 -0.81 -17.30 -22.05
C VAL A 263 -2.31 -17.55 -22.09
N VAL A 264 -2.96 -17.07 -23.13
CA VAL A 264 -4.33 -17.47 -23.49
C VAL A 264 -4.16 -18.78 -24.23
N MET A 265 -4.52 -19.90 -23.59
CA MET A 265 -4.80 -21.13 -24.33
C MET A 265 -6.12 -20.92 -25.05
N GLU A 266 -6.06 -20.85 -26.37
CA GLU A 266 -7.22 -20.88 -27.24
C GLU A 266 -7.50 -22.37 -27.54
N GLU A 267 -8.57 -22.89 -26.93
CA GLU A 267 -9.11 -24.22 -27.21
C GLU A 267 -9.64 -24.23 -28.65
N ALA A 268 -8.96 -24.95 -29.54
CA ALA A 268 -9.48 -25.29 -30.85
C ALA A 268 -10.53 -26.41 -30.69
N GLY A 269 -11.79 -26.02 -30.48
CA GLY A 269 -12.92 -26.91 -30.71
C GLY A 269 -13.17 -27.03 -32.22
N ALA A 270 -12.67 -28.11 -32.83
CA ALA A 270 -13.07 -28.51 -34.17
C ALA A 270 -14.52 -29.01 -34.12
N TYR A 271 -15.43 -28.20 -34.66
CA TYR A 271 -16.80 -28.57 -35.01
C TYR A 271 -16.77 -29.05 -36.46
N ASP A 272 -17.11 -30.31 -36.67
CA ASP A 272 -17.20 -30.96 -37.97
C ASP A 272 -18.69 -31.15 -38.32
N PRO A 273 -19.23 -30.45 -39.33
CA PRO A 273 -20.60 -30.65 -39.76
C PRO A 273 -20.67 -31.46 -41.06
N GLU A 274 -21.57 -32.44 -41.02
CA GLU A 274 -22.24 -33.14 -42.14
C GLU A 274 -21.56 -34.42 -42.69
N GLU A 275 -22.25 -35.55 -42.52
CA GLU A 275 -22.91 -36.20 -43.66
C GLU A 275 -24.20 -36.92 -43.21
N GLU A 276 -25.30 -36.57 -43.88
CA GLU A 276 -26.60 -37.28 -43.90
C GLU A 276 -26.51 -38.59 -44.69
N SER A 277 -27.60 -39.38 -44.62
CA SER A 277 -28.02 -40.49 -45.52
C SER A 277 -27.58 -41.88 -45.05
N ASP A 278 -28.40 -42.93 -44.95
CA ASP A 278 -29.80 -43.22 -45.26
C ASP A 278 -30.06 -44.66 -44.74
N GLY A 279 -31.33 -45.01 -44.50
CA GLY A 279 -31.81 -46.39 -44.69
C GLY A 279 -31.90 -47.31 -43.47
N GLY A 280 -33.12 -47.78 -43.18
CA GLY A 280 -33.30 -49.17 -42.73
C GLY A 280 -34.27 -49.38 -41.55
N SER A 281 -35.54 -49.44 -41.89
CA SER A 281 -36.62 -50.17 -41.19
C SER A 281 -36.18 -51.47 -40.50
N SER A 282 -36.70 -51.76 -39.30
CA SER A 282 -37.30 -53.06 -38.95
C SER A 282 -37.98 -53.01 -37.59
N ASP A 283 -39.20 -53.53 -37.59
CA ASP A 283 -40.10 -53.92 -36.51
C ASP A 283 -39.47 -54.66 -35.32
N GLY A 284 -40.22 -54.70 -34.21
CA GLY A 284 -40.08 -55.78 -33.22
C GLY A 284 -40.62 -55.44 -31.84
N GLU A 285 -41.82 -55.92 -31.55
CA GLU A 285 -42.43 -56.03 -30.22
C GLU A 285 -41.57 -56.87 -29.26
N ASP A 286 -41.46 -56.44 -28.00
CA ASP A 286 -41.84 -57.18 -26.77
C ASP A 286 -41.53 -56.36 -25.51
#